data_AF-A0A6G7VND4-F1
#
_entry.id   AF-A0A6G7VND4-F1
#
_cell.length_a   1.000
_cell.length_b   1.000
_cell.length_c   1.000
_cell.angle_alpha   90.00
_cell.angle_beta   90.00
_cell.angle_gamma   90.00
#
_symmetry.space_group_name_H-M   'P 1'
#
loop_
_entity.id
_entity.type
_entity.pdbx_description
1 polymer ?
#
loop_
_entity_poly.entity_id
_entity_poly.type
_entity_poly.pdbx_seq_one_letter_code
_entity_poly.pdbx_strand_id
1 'polypeptide(L)'
;MSNAQTKFTVRIAPEALAQIDVLRAQHGFTSRAAYLEAAGLAYGAESSADDIIRHLAPVSATLHQLLRVANGELSLIKPDDVKKTLREVRKTMLLARESLTP
;
A
#
# COMPACT_ATOMS: atom_id res chain seq x y z
N MET A 1 5.71 17.20 -28.56
CA MET A 1 5.44 15.80 -28.20
C MET A 1 4.09 15.42 -28.79
N SER A 2 3.99 14.29 -29.45
CA SER A 2 2.76 13.89 -30.18
C SER A 2 1.64 13.56 -29.18
N ASN A 3 0.55 14.33 -29.22
CA ASN A 3 -0.73 14.05 -28.54
C ASN A 3 -1.50 12.91 -29.24
N ALA A 4 -0.82 11.87 -29.70
CA ALA A 4 -1.47 10.74 -30.36
C ALA A 4 -2.20 9.91 -29.32
N GLN A 5 -3.52 10.03 -29.29
CA GLN A 5 -4.39 9.23 -28.44
C GLN A 5 -4.56 7.84 -29.07
N THR A 6 -3.89 6.83 -28.51
CA THR A 6 -4.02 5.45 -28.98
C THR A 6 -5.33 4.86 -28.47
N LYS A 7 -6.17 4.36 -29.39
CA LYS A 7 -7.46 3.73 -29.06
C LYS A 7 -7.34 2.22 -29.24
N PHE A 8 -7.80 1.47 -28.24
CA PHE A 8 -7.86 0.02 -28.27
C PHE A 8 -9.32 -0.43 -28.08
N THR A 9 -9.70 -1.50 -28.76
CA THR A 9 -11.02 -2.13 -28.60
C THR A 9 -10.80 -3.58 -28.21
N VAL A 10 -11.43 -3.99 -27.12
CA VAL A 10 -11.37 -5.36 -26.60
C VAL A 10 -12.78 -5.91 -26.48
N ARG A 11 -12.92 -7.21 -26.75
CA ARG A 11 -14.19 -7.93 -26.53
C ARG A 11 -14.11 -8.60 -25.18
N ILE A 12 -15.05 -8.26 -24.30
CA ILE A 12 -15.12 -8.75 -22.93
C ILE A 12 -16.47 -9.44 -22.75
N ALA A 13 -16.48 -10.58 -22.06
CA ALA A 13 -17.73 -11.26 -21.72
C ALA A 13 -18.62 -10.36 -20.83
N PRO A 14 -19.95 -10.38 -20.98
CA PRO A 14 -20.85 -9.52 -20.20
C PRO A 14 -20.66 -9.66 -18.70
N GLU A 15 -20.41 -10.87 -18.22
CA GLU A 15 -20.19 -11.18 -16.79
C GLU A 15 -18.91 -10.50 -16.26
N ALA A 16 -17.81 -10.59 -17.00
CA ALA A 16 -16.55 -9.95 -16.65
C ALA A 16 -16.67 -8.41 -16.69
N LEU A 17 -17.46 -7.87 -17.62
CA LEU A 17 -17.73 -6.44 -17.68
C LEU A 17 -18.52 -5.96 -16.45
N ALA A 18 -19.50 -6.74 -15.99
CA ALA A 18 -20.25 -6.45 -14.77
C ALA A 18 -19.34 -6.47 -13.52
N GLN A 19 -18.40 -7.40 -13.44
CA GLN A 19 -17.40 -7.44 -12.35
C GLN A 19 -16.49 -6.20 -12.36
N ILE A 20 -16.03 -5.77 -13.54
CA ILE A 20 -15.25 -4.53 -13.71
C ILE A 20 -16.03 -3.31 -13.19
N ASP A 21 -17.34 -3.25 -13.43
CA ASP A 21 -18.17 -2.15 -12.95
C ASP A 21 -18.31 -2.09 -11.44
N VAL A 22 -18.42 -3.25 -10.80
CA VAL A 22 -18.44 -3.38 -9.34
C VAL A 22 -17.12 -2.90 -8.75
N LEU A 23 -15.99 -3.40 -9.27
CA LEU A 23 -14.66 -3.02 -8.81
C LEU A 23 -14.40 -1.52 -9.02
N ARG A 24 -14.75 -0.99 -10.19
CA ARG A 24 -14.67 0.45 -10.49
C ARG A 24 -15.40 1.27 -9.42
N ALA A 25 -16.63 0.87 -9.06
CA ALA A 25 -17.42 1.57 -8.05
C ALA A 25 -16.80 1.48 -6.65
N GLN A 26 -16.30 0.30 -6.27
CA GLN A 26 -15.61 0.08 -4.99
C GLN A 26 -14.35 0.94 -4.86
N HIS A 27 -13.60 1.13 -5.94
CA HIS A 27 -12.40 1.96 -5.98
C HIS A 27 -12.67 3.45 -6.26
N GLY A 28 -13.94 3.87 -6.39
CA GLY A 28 -14.32 5.28 -6.52
C GLY A 28 -14.06 5.91 -7.89
N PHE A 29 -13.88 5.11 -8.94
CA PHE A 29 -13.64 5.63 -10.29
C PHE A 29 -14.95 6.04 -10.99
N THR A 30 -14.92 7.19 -11.65
CA THR A 30 -16.08 7.75 -12.35
C THR A 30 -16.38 7.05 -13.68
N SER A 31 -15.39 6.41 -14.30
CA SER A 31 -15.55 5.73 -15.59
C SER A 31 -14.79 4.41 -15.67
N ARG A 32 -15.26 3.48 -16.52
CA ARG A 32 -14.57 2.20 -16.78
C ARG A 32 -13.19 2.43 -17.37
N ALA A 33 -13.05 3.41 -18.26
CA ALA A 33 -11.78 3.71 -18.91
C ALA A 33 -10.72 4.14 -17.88
N ALA A 34 -11.08 5.06 -16.97
CA ALA A 34 -10.16 5.51 -15.91
C ALA A 34 -9.75 4.36 -14.99
N TYR A 35 -10.69 3.47 -14.65
CA TYR A 35 -10.38 2.29 -13.84
C TYR A 35 -9.47 1.30 -14.58
N LEU A 36 -9.76 0.98 -15.84
CA LEU A 36 -8.96 0.04 -16.63
C LEU A 36 -7.55 0.58 -16.93
N GLU A 37 -7.42 1.89 -17.13
CA GLU A 37 -6.12 2.55 -17.27
C GLU A 37 -5.31 2.45 -15.98
N ALA A 38 -5.90 2.80 -14.84
CA ALA A 38 -5.24 2.67 -13.54
C ALA A 38 -4.87 1.21 -13.23
N ALA A 39 -5.78 0.27 -13.49
CA ALA A 39 -5.55 -1.16 -13.30
C ALA A 39 -4.46 -1.69 -14.24
N GLY A 40 -4.42 -1.24 -15.49
CA GLY A 40 -3.39 -1.60 -16.46
C GLY A 40 -2.00 -1.06 -16.09
N LEU A 41 -1.92 0.15 -15.53
CA LEU A 41 -0.69 0.73 -15.00
C LEU A 41 -0.22 0.03 -13.71
N ALA A 42 -1.15 -0.45 -12.90
CA ALA A 42 -0.87 -1.20 -11.67
C ALA A 42 -0.69 -2.71 -11.92
N TYR A 43 -1.00 -3.21 -13.12
CA TYR A 43 -0.89 -4.63 -13.45
C TYR A 43 0.59 -5.04 -13.43
N GLY A 44 0.96 -5.95 -12.53
CA GLY A 44 2.35 -6.34 -12.30
C GLY A 44 3.09 -5.48 -11.26
N ALA A 45 2.44 -4.46 -10.69
CA ALA A 45 2.85 -3.88 -9.41
C ALA A 45 2.36 -4.80 -8.28
N GLU A 46 2.89 -6.02 -8.22
CA GLU A 46 2.95 -6.73 -6.94
C GLU A 46 3.66 -5.80 -5.97
N SER A 47 3.04 -5.50 -4.83
CA SER A 47 3.55 -4.62 -3.76
C SER A 47 5.06 -4.76 -3.65
N SER A 48 5.80 -3.83 -4.26
CA SER A 48 7.22 -4.06 -4.49
C SER A 48 7.89 -4.21 -3.13
N ALA A 49 8.89 -5.10 -3.04
CA ALA A 49 9.68 -5.22 -1.81
C ALA A 49 10.16 -3.83 -1.32
N ASP A 50 10.37 -2.89 -2.25
CA ASP A 50 10.70 -1.49 -1.97
C ASP A 50 9.58 -0.71 -1.25
N ASP A 51 8.30 -0.93 -1.58
CA ASP A 51 7.18 -0.31 -0.85
C ASP A 51 7.06 -0.87 0.57
N ILE A 52 7.25 -2.18 0.73
CA ILE A 52 7.29 -2.84 2.04
C ILE A 52 8.49 -2.34 2.86
N ILE A 53 9.69 -2.26 2.24
CA ILE A 53 10.91 -1.74 2.87
C ILE A 53 10.76 -0.27 3.27
N ARG A 54 10.12 0.54 2.43
CA ARG A 54 9.82 1.95 2.74
C ARG A 54 8.92 2.09 3.97
N HIS A 55 7.98 1.17 4.18
CA HIS A 55 7.15 1.15 5.39
C HIS A 55 7.85 0.51 6.61
N LEU A 56 8.80 -0.40 6.40
CA LEU A 56 9.58 -1.03 7.48
C LEU A 56 10.69 -0.13 8.04
N ALA A 57 11.27 0.77 7.24
CA ALA A 57 12.38 1.62 7.67
C ALA A 57 12.05 2.52 8.89
N PRO A 58 10.90 3.21 8.96
CA PRO A 58 10.51 3.98 10.15
C PRO A 58 10.30 3.11 11.40
N VAL A 59 9.77 1.89 11.22
CA VAL A 59 9.57 0.93 12.32
C VAL A 59 10.90 0.46 12.88
N SER A 60 11.84 0.09 12.01
CA SER A 60 13.20 -0.32 12.38
C SER A 60 13.93 0.78 13.15
N ALA A 61 13.88 2.02 12.66
CA ALA A 61 14.48 3.18 13.34
C ALA A 61 13.90 3.39 14.75
N THR A 62 12.59 3.19 14.92
CA THR A 62 11.91 3.40 16.20
C THR A 62 12.19 2.27 17.19
N LEU A 63 12.26 1.01 16.72
CA LEU A 63 12.70 -0.13 17.53
C LEU A 63 14.15 0.03 17.99
N HIS A 64 15.02 0.58 17.14
CA HIS A 64 16.40 0.87 17.50
C HIS A 64 16.49 1.92 18.62
N GLN A 65 15.63 2.96 18.61
CA GLN A 65 15.56 3.93 19.72
C GLN A 65 15.08 3.31 21.03
N LEU A 66 14.11 2.39 20.99
CA LEU A 66 13.68 1.64 22.17
C LEU A 66 14.81 0.77 22.75
N LEU A 67 15.58 0.11 21.88
CA LEU A 67 16.72 -0.72 22.30
C LEU A 67 17.81 0.10 22.99
N ARG A 68 18.12 1.28 22.43
CA ARG A 68 19.10 2.21 23.01
C ARG A 68 18.67 2.72 24.39
N VAL A 69 17.38 2.90 24.61
CA VAL A 69 16.84 3.29 25.93
C VAL A 69 16.93 2.13 26.92
N ALA A 70 16.61 0.91 26.49
CA ALA A 70 16.78 -0.29 27.31
C ALA A 70 18.26 -0.51 27.70
N ASN A 71 19.20 -0.14 26.82
CA ASN A 71 20.63 -0.20 27.07
C ASN A 71 21.18 1.00 27.88
N GLY A 72 20.32 1.92 28.31
CA GLY A 72 20.71 3.10 29.09
C GLY A 72 21.45 4.18 28.29
N GLU A 73 21.47 4.08 26.96
CA GLU A 73 22.14 5.03 26.06
C GLU A 73 21.31 6.29 25.76
N LEU A 74 20.02 6.28 26.12
CA LEU A 74 19.10 7.39 25.92
C LEU A 74 18.32 7.63 27.22
N SER A 75 18.42 8.85 27.75
CA SER A 75 17.67 9.30 28.92
C SER A 75 16.24 9.67 28.54
N LEU A 76 15.27 8.96 29.14
CA LEU A 76 13.82 9.19 29.15
C LEU A 76 13.11 9.15 27.77
N ILE A 77 12.53 7.99 27.44
CA ILE A 77 11.42 7.94 26.47
C ILE A 77 10.15 8.48 27.14
N LYS A 78 9.47 9.41 26.48
CA LYS A 78 8.15 9.86 26.94
C LYS A 78 7.13 8.74 26.72
N PRO A 79 6.23 8.45 27.67
CA PRO A 79 5.21 7.41 27.52
C PRO A 79 4.38 7.51 26.22
N ASP A 80 4.16 8.72 25.71
CA ASP A 80 3.45 8.97 24.46
C ASP A 80 4.23 8.49 23.21
N ASP A 81 5.55 8.53 23.25
CA ASP A 81 6.40 8.04 22.16
C ASP A 81 6.38 6.50 22.10
N VAL A 82 6.29 5.84 23.25
CA VAL A 82 6.05 4.38 23.32
C VAL A 82 4.69 4.01 22.71
N LYS A 83 3.63 4.74 23.04
CA LYS A 83 2.28 4.50 22.49
C LYS A 83 2.23 4.71 20.98
N LYS A 84 2.86 5.77 20.47
CA LYS A 84 3.00 6.01 19.02
C LYS A 84 3.74 4.85 18.35
N THR A 85 4.83 4.40 18.94
CA THR A 85 5.60 3.27 18.43
C THR A 85 4.77 2.00 18.35
N LEU A 86 4.07 1.65 19.43
CA LEU A 86 3.22 0.45 19.48
C LEU A 86 2.11 0.51 18.41
N ARG A 87 1.55 1.70 18.17
CA ARG A 87 0.52 1.91 17.14
C ARG A 87 1.06 1.67 15.74
N GLU A 88 2.23 2.22 15.41
CA GLU A 88 2.82 2.08 14.07
C GLU A 88 3.34 0.65 13.83
N VAL A 89 3.87 -0.03 14.86
CA VAL A 89 4.22 -1.46 14.79
C VAL A 89 2.98 -2.30 14.50
N ARG A 90 1.87 -2.08 15.23
CA ARG A 90 0.60 -2.81 15.00
C ARG A 90 0.08 -2.62 13.58
N LYS A 91 0.07 -1.38 13.07
CA LYS A 91 -0.35 -1.11 11.68
C LYS A 91 0.52 -1.86 10.67
N THR A 92 1.83 -1.86 10.87
CA THR A 92 2.78 -2.51 9.97
C THR A 92 2.60 -4.04 9.96
N MET A 93 2.38 -4.66 11.13
CA MET A 93 2.08 -6.10 11.19
C MET A 93 0.74 -6.44 10.52
N LEU A 94 -0.23 -5.53 10.57
CA LEU A 94 -1.54 -5.71 9.93
C LEU A 94 -1.42 -5.66 8.41
N LEU A 95 -0.71 -4.66 7.88
CA LEU A 95 -0.39 -4.52 6.45
C LEU A 95 0.45 -5.70 5.92
N ALA A 96 1.45 -6.14 6.70
CA ALA A 96 2.28 -7.29 6.34
C ALA A 96 1.46 -8.59 6.31
N ARG A 97 0.54 -8.78 7.27
CA ARG A 97 -0.39 -9.91 7.28
C ARG A 97 -1.30 -9.89 6.05
N GLU A 98 -1.90 -8.75 5.74
CA GLU A 98 -2.78 -8.61 4.57
C GLU A 98 -2.03 -8.88 3.26
N SER A 99 -0.76 -8.50 3.17
CA SER A 99 0.09 -8.75 2.00
C SER A 99 0.58 -10.20 1.88
N LEU A 100 0.56 -10.96 2.97
CA LEU A 100 0.99 -12.37 3.04
C LEU A 100 -0.19 -13.35 3.01
N THR A 101 -1.44 -12.86 2.99
CA THR A 101 -2.63 -13.70 2.86
C THR A 101 -2.98 -13.80 1.37
N PRO A 102 -3.05 -15.01 0.78
CA PRO A 102 -3.30 -15.20 -0.65
C PRO A 102 -4.72 -14.78 -1.08
#